data_AF-A0AAW4NC32-F1
#
_entry.id   AF-A0AAW4NC32-F1
#
_cell.length_a   1.000
_cell.length_b   1.000
_cell.length_c   1.000
_cell.angle_alpha   90.00
_cell.angle_beta   90.00
_cell.angle_gamma   90.00
#
_symmetry.space_group_name_H-M   'P 1'
#
loop_
_entity.id
_entity.type
_entity.pdbx_description
1 polymer ?
#
loop_
_entity_poly.entity_id
_entity_poly.type
_entity_poly.pdbx_seq_one_letter_code
_entity_poly.pdbx_strand_id
1 'polypeptide(L)'
;ISQYTDIMTIEKFAKHITSHGSVYSRADISAILYIAVDCMREMLLEGKKIRLGDLGDFSLLLTSKGAEDADKFTAQNITGVKVQWEPGQEFKNLRDDAEFNLVASRSAQAAVIKAIKEGKTNVDLNAPTTPDNTPGGSTPGGSNTGQTGSEGQGSESGGGTTGKDDTGDGLE
;
A
#
# COMPACT_ATOMS: atom_id res chain seq x y z
N ILE A 1 -0.12 7.75 1.36
CA ILE A 1 -0.66 8.10 2.70
C ILE A 1 -2.13 7.67 2.74
N SER A 2 -2.49 6.74 3.62
CA SER A 2 -3.88 6.33 3.82
C SER A 2 -4.70 7.47 4.45
N GLN A 3 -5.98 7.56 4.09
CA GLN A 3 -6.92 8.53 4.69
C GLN A 3 -7.87 7.76 5.61
N TYR A 4 -8.07 8.25 6.82
CA TYR A 4 -9.00 7.70 7.80
C TYR A 4 -9.46 8.83 8.73
N THR A 5 -10.70 8.75 9.21
CA THR A 5 -11.32 9.78 10.06
C THR A 5 -11.19 9.45 11.55
N ASP A 6 -11.09 8.17 11.91
CA ASP A 6 -10.90 7.70 13.29
C ASP A 6 -10.14 6.36 13.29
N ILE A 7 -9.59 5.98 14.44
CA ILE A 7 -9.00 4.67 14.69
C ILE A 7 -10.05 3.77 15.35
N MET A 8 -10.33 2.65 14.70
CA MET A 8 -11.23 1.61 15.19
C MET A 8 -10.45 0.58 16.02
N THR A 9 -10.49 0.71 17.36
CA THR A 9 -9.88 -0.28 18.27
C THR A 9 -10.76 -1.52 18.41
N ILE A 10 -10.24 -2.60 19.00
CA ILE A 10 -11.00 -3.83 19.27
C ILE A 10 -12.27 -3.52 20.10
N GLU A 11 -12.20 -2.63 21.07
CA GLU A 11 -13.33 -2.27 21.93
C GLU A 11 -14.39 -1.47 21.17
N LYS A 12 -13.96 -0.51 20.34
CA LYS A 12 -14.88 0.26 19.48
C LYS A 12 -15.52 -0.66 18.45
N PHE A 13 -14.75 -1.56 17.85
CA PHE A 13 -15.24 -2.52 16.85
C PHE A 13 -16.20 -3.53 17.45
N ALA A 14 -15.88 -4.12 18.61
CA ALA A 14 -16.76 -5.01 19.34
C ALA A 14 -18.09 -4.32 19.68
N LYS A 15 -18.04 -3.05 20.12
CA LYS A 15 -19.26 -2.26 20.34
C LYS A 15 -20.05 -2.07 19.03
N HIS A 16 -19.39 -1.81 17.92
CA HIS A 16 -20.06 -1.71 16.62
C HIS A 16 -20.73 -3.03 16.22
N ILE A 17 -20.07 -4.18 16.40
CA ILE A 17 -20.66 -5.51 16.15
C ILE A 17 -21.92 -5.70 17.00
N THR A 18 -21.91 -5.31 18.29
CA THR A 18 -23.13 -5.40 19.12
C THR A 18 -24.29 -4.56 18.59
N SER A 19 -24.02 -3.45 17.89
CA SER A 19 -25.07 -2.61 17.30
C SER A 19 -25.78 -3.24 16.11
N HIS A 20 -25.21 -4.29 15.50
CA HIS A 20 -25.81 -5.07 14.42
C HIS A 20 -26.65 -6.27 14.92
N GLY A 21 -27.19 -6.17 16.15
CA GLY A 21 -28.11 -7.18 16.70
C GLY A 21 -27.44 -8.44 17.22
N SER A 22 -26.14 -8.39 17.52
CA SER A 22 -25.43 -9.53 18.13
C SER A 22 -26.00 -9.85 19.51
N VAL A 23 -26.21 -11.14 19.79
CA VAL A 23 -26.60 -11.65 21.11
C VAL A 23 -25.43 -11.69 22.10
N TYR A 24 -24.19 -11.60 21.61
CA TYR A 24 -22.99 -11.60 22.44
C TYR A 24 -22.70 -10.19 22.96
N SER A 25 -22.25 -10.10 24.20
CA SER A 25 -21.90 -8.81 24.78
C SER A 25 -20.64 -8.23 24.13
N ARG A 26 -20.46 -6.91 24.25
CA ARG A 26 -19.20 -6.25 23.84
C ARG A 26 -17.99 -6.93 24.48
N ALA A 27 -18.09 -7.33 25.75
CA ALA A 27 -17.00 -7.96 26.49
C ALA A 27 -16.63 -9.33 25.89
N ASP A 28 -17.64 -10.16 25.60
CA ASP A 28 -17.42 -11.50 25.02
C ASP A 28 -16.79 -11.39 23.63
N ILE A 29 -17.30 -10.49 22.79
CA ILE A 29 -16.77 -10.26 21.44
C ILE A 29 -15.32 -9.77 21.53
N SER A 30 -15.02 -8.80 22.40
CA SER A 30 -13.64 -8.34 22.60
C SER A 30 -12.73 -9.49 23.04
N ALA A 31 -13.15 -10.33 23.99
CA ALA A 31 -12.38 -11.48 24.44
C ALA A 31 -12.07 -12.45 23.29
N ILE A 32 -13.08 -12.78 22.47
CA ILE A 32 -12.92 -13.66 21.31
C ILE A 32 -11.94 -13.06 20.29
N LEU A 33 -12.03 -11.75 20.01
CA LEU A 33 -11.12 -11.08 19.08
C LEU A 33 -9.67 -11.10 19.57
N TYR A 34 -9.42 -10.93 20.87
CA TYR A 34 -8.08 -11.07 21.44
C TYR A 34 -7.54 -12.50 21.31
N ILE A 35 -8.36 -13.50 21.66
CA ILE A 35 -7.98 -14.91 21.52
C ILE A 35 -7.67 -15.26 20.06
N ALA A 36 -8.46 -14.73 19.12
CA ALA A 36 -8.23 -14.93 17.69
C ALA A 36 -6.85 -14.40 17.25
N VAL A 37 -6.40 -13.26 17.78
CA VAL A 37 -5.06 -12.72 17.50
C VAL A 37 -3.97 -13.70 17.95
N ASP A 38 -4.09 -14.23 19.16
CA ASP A 38 -3.12 -15.19 19.71
C ASP A 38 -3.09 -16.48 18.87
N CYS A 39 -4.25 -17.07 18.59
CA CYS A 39 -4.37 -18.26 17.76
C CYS A 39 -3.83 -18.04 16.34
N MET A 40 -4.09 -16.87 15.74
CA MET A 40 -3.58 -16.56 14.40
C MET A 40 -2.06 -16.50 14.39
N ARG A 41 -1.45 -15.89 15.41
CA ARG A 41 0.01 -15.84 15.55
C ARG A 41 0.60 -17.23 15.67
N GLU A 42 0.02 -18.11 16.48
CA GLU A 42 0.47 -19.50 16.64
C GLU A 42 0.41 -20.26 15.32
N MET A 43 -0.75 -20.26 14.67
CA MET A 43 -0.95 -21.00 13.42
C MET A 43 -0.04 -20.50 12.29
N LEU A 44 0.19 -19.19 12.19
CA LEU A 44 1.11 -18.63 11.20
C LEU A 44 2.56 -19.02 11.48
N LEU A 45 3.01 -19.02 12.74
CA LEU A 45 4.37 -19.45 13.11
C LEU A 45 4.60 -20.95 12.88
N GLU A 46 3.54 -21.76 12.90
CA GLU A 46 3.56 -23.16 12.46
C GLU A 46 3.57 -23.31 10.92
N GLY A 47 3.60 -22.20 10.17
CA GLY A 47 3.62 -22.20 8.70
C GLY A 47 2.26 -22.46 8.05
N LYS A 48 1.16 -22.44 8.82
CA LYS A 48 -0.18 -22.68 8.29
C LYS A 48 -0.76 -21.43 7.65
N LYS A 49 -1.46 -21.61 6.53
CA LYS A 49 -2.34 -20.59 5.95
C LYS A 49 -3.68 -20.60 6.69
N ILE A 50 -4.14 -19.44 7.11
CA ILE A 50 -5.43 -19.27 7.81
C ILE A 50 -6.44 -18.69 6.81
N ARG A 51 -7.53 -19.40 6.56
CA ARG A 51 -8.63 -18.97 5.68
C ARG A 51 -9.86 -18.69 6.52
N LEU A 52 -10.34 -17.44 6.50
CA LEU A 52 -11.50 -16.99 7.27
C LEU A 52 -12.66 -16.59 6.35
N GLY A 53 -12.98 -17.44 5.36
CA GLY A 53 -14.09 -17.23 4.43
C GLY A 53 -13.97 -15.88 3.71
N ASP A 54 -15.06 -15.11 3.74
CA ASP A 54 -15.14 -13.80 3.06
C ASP A 54 -14.25 -12.72 3.65
N LEU A 55 -13.69 -12.92 4.86
CA LEU A 55 -12.64 -12.06 5.39
C LEU A 55 -11.34 -12.21 4.59
N GLY A 56 -11.07 -13.42 4.08
CA GLY A 56 -9.92 -13.72 3.25
C GLY A 56 -8.88 -14.60 3.92
N ASP A 57 -7.69 -14.56 3.33
CA ASP A 57 -6.61 -15.51 3.55
C ASP A 57 -5.40 -14.82 4.16
N PHE A 58 -4.86 -15.38 5.27
CA PHE A 58 -3.64 -14.90 5.92
C PHE A 58 -2.55 -15.96 5.79
N SER A 59 -1.36 -15.55 5.35
CA SER A 59 -0.20 -16.43 5.19
C SER A 59 1.11 -15.69 5.46
N LEU A 60 2.19 -16.44 5.67
CA LEU A 60 3.54 -15.87 5.75
C LEU A 60 4.14 -15.64 4.37
N LEU A 61 4.77 -14.49 4.20
CA LEU A 61 5.66 -14.17 3.10
C LEU A 61 7.08 -14.10 3.64
N LEU A 62 7.95 -14.96 3.11
CA LEU A 62 9.37 -15.02 3.47
C LEU A 62 10.20 -14.28 2.44
N THR A 63 11.19 -13.52 2.92
CA THR A 63 12.24 -12.93 2.09
C THR A 63 13.57 -13.50 2.52
N SER A 64 14.41 -13.90 1.58
CA SER A 64 15.72 -14.47 1.85
C SER A 64 16.78 -13.93 0.89
N LYS A 65 18.04 -14.12 1.28
CA LYS A 65 19.19 -14.03 0.38
C LYS A 65 19.57 -15.44 -0.05
N GLY A 66 19.95 -15.60 -1.32
CA GLY A 66 20.47 -16.87 -1.82
C GLY A 66 21.71 -17.33 -1.05
N ALA A 67 21.95 -18.64 -1.05
CA ALA A 67 23.21 -19.25 -0.63
C ALA A 67 23.96 -19.76 -1.88
N GLU A 68 25.23 -20.10 -1.71
CA GLU A 68 26.07 -20.63 -2.81
C GLU A 68 25.50 -21.93 -3.39
N ASP A 69 24.91 -22.78 -2.53
CA ASP A 69 24.28 -24.05 -2.86
C ASP A 69 23.15 -24.34 -1.85
N ALA A 70 22.35 -25.38 -2.11
CA ALA A 70 21.19 -25.72 -1.29
C ALA A 70 21.57 -26.15 0.14
N ASP A 71 22.70 -26.86 0.30
CA ASP A 71 23.14 -27.38 1.60
C ASP A 71 23.62 -26.27 2.55
N LYS A 72 24.06 -25.14 1.98
CA LYS A 72 24.43 -23.94 2.75
C LYS A 72 23.27 -23.00 3.06
N PHE A 73 22.06 -23.29 2.58
CA PHE A 73 20.90 -22.47 2.92
C PHE A 73 20.43 -22.79 4.35
N THR A 74 20.33 -21.76 5.19
CA THR A 74 19.98 -21.86 6.60
C THR A 74 18.94 -20.80 6.99
N ALA A 75 18.44 -20.85 8.23
CA ALA A 75 17.51 -19.83 8.73
C ALA A 75 18.11 -18.41 8.70
N GLN A 76 19.44 -18.27 8.78
CA GLN A 76 20.15 -17.00 8.69
C GLN A 76 20.03 -16.35 7.31
N ASN A 77 19.74 -17.14 6.27
CA ASN A 77 19.47 -16.62 4.93
C ASN A 77 18.09 -15.94 4.84
N ILE A 78 17.16 -16.26 5.75
CA ILE A 78 15.85 -15.60 5.82
C ILE A 78 16.05 -14.22 6.45
N THR A 79 15.80 -13.18 5.67
CA THR A 79 15.99 -11.78 6.06
C THR A 79 14.70 -11.08 6.46
N GLY A 80 13.54 -11.69 6.19
CA GLY A 80 12.26 -11.12 6.56
C GLY A 80 11.14 -12.15 6.60
N VAL A 81 10.27 -11.97 7.59
CA VAL A 81 9.01 -12.69 7.72
C VAL A 81 7.92 -11.64 7.84
N LYS A 82 6.94 -11.67 6.93
CA LYS A 82 5.78 -10.77 6.95
C LYS A 82 4.50 -11.58 6.89
N VAL A 83 3.44 -11.08 7.50
CA VAL A 83 2.08 -11.58 7.25
C VAL A 83 1.55 -10.90 6.01
N GLN A 84 1.06 -11.69 5.06
CA GLN A 84 0.31 -11.24 3.91
C GLN A 84 -1.16 -11.56 4.15
N TRP A 85 -2.02 -10.60 3.85
CA TRP A 85 -3.46 -10.80 3.76
C TRP A 85 -3.90 -10.67 2.31
N GLU A 86 -4.62 -11.67 1.83
CA GLU A 86 -5.33 -11.63 0.55
C GLU A 86 -6.83 -11.42 0.86
N PRO A 87 -7.43 -10.30 0.44
CA PRO A 87 -8.80 -9.97 0.77
C PRO A 87 -9.79 -10.98 0.19
N GLY A 88 -10.77 -11.38 0.99
CA GLY A 88 -11.90 -12.18 0.54
C GLY A 88 -12.89 -11.38 -0.33
N GLN A 89 -13.94 -12.04 -0.80
CA GLN A 89 -14.81 -11.51 -1.85
C GLN A 89 -15.46 -10.17 -1.47
N GLU A 90 -15.91 -10.04 -0.22
CA GLU A 90 -16.57 -8.84 0.32
C GLU A 90 -15.66 -7.59 0.35
N PHE A 91 -14.34 -7.76 0.22
CA PHE A 91 -13.36 -6.66 0.27
C PHE A 91 -12.77 -6.29 -1.10
N LYS A 92 -13.08 -7.02 -2.17
CA LYS A 92 -12.47 -6.80 -3.50
C LYS A 92 -13.05 -5.61 -4.27
N ASN A 93 -14.31 -5.26 -4.04
CA ASN A 93 -15.05 -4.28 -4.86
C ASN A 93 -15.51 -3.04 -4.08
N LEU A 94 -14.85 -2.69 -2.96
CA LEU A 94 -15.26 -1.59 -2.07
C LEU A 94 -15.47 -0.23 -2.76
N ARG A 95 -14.83 0.01 -3.91
CA ARG A 95 -14.99 1.25 -4.68
C ARG A 95 -16.45 1.42 -5.16
N ASP A 96 -17.10 0.34 -5.55
CA ASP A 96 -18.42 0.41 -6.18
C ASP A 96 -19.51 0.76 -5.14
N ASP A 97 -19.27 0.45 -3.86
CA ASP A 97 -20.14 0.81 -2.73
C ASP A 97 -19.70 2.08 -1.99
N ALA A 98 -18.58 2.70 -2.40
CA ALA A 98 -18.03 3.86 -1.71
C ALA A 98 -18.62 5.18 -2.22
N GLU A 99 -18.95 6.07 -1.29
CA GLU A 99 -19.26 7.47 -1.60
C GLU A 99 -18.00 8.34 -1.51
N PHE A 100 -17.71 9.09 -2.58
CA PHE A 100 -16.54 9.95 -2.67
C PHE A 100 -16.92 11.42 -2.54
N ASN A 101 -16.43 12.04 -1.47
CA ASN A 101 -16.55 13.48 -1.27
C ASN A 101 -15.29 14.19 -1.77
N LEU A 102 -15.45 15.16 -2.67
CA LEU A 102 -14.34 15.99 -3.11
C LEU A 102 -13.85 16.85 -1.94
N VAL A 103 -12.55 16.75 -1.67
CA VAL A 103 -11.86 17.56 -0.65
C VAL A 103 -10.78 18.39 -1.31
N ALA A 104 -10.48 19.57 -0.77
CA ALA A 104 -9.36 20.39 -1.22
C ALA A 104 -8.06 19.56 -1.22
N SER A 105 -7.18 19.79 -2.19
CA SER A 105 -5.89 19.08 -2.25
C SER A 105 -5.08 19.33 -0.98
N ARG A 106 -4.16 18.42 -0.65
CA ARG A 106 -3.26 18.61 0.50
C ARG A 106 -2.42 19.89 0.38
N SER A 107 -2.01 20.24 -0.84
CA SER A 107 -1.31 21.49 -1.12
C SER A 107 -2.18 22.71 -0.81
N ALA A 108 -3.45 22.69 -1.22
CA ALA A 108 -4.39 23.76 -0.93
C ALA A 108 -4.65 23.88 0.59
N GLN A 109 -4.87 22.76 1.28
CA GLN A 109 -5.05 22.74 2.73
C GLN A 109 -3.81 23.27 3.46
N ALA A 110 -2.61 22.87 3.04
CA ALA A 110 -1.36 23.34 3.62
C ALA A 110 -1.14 24.84 3.37
N ALA A 111 -1.43 25.33 2.16
CA ALA A 111 -1.35 26.75 1.82
C ALA A 111 -2.33 27.59 2.65
N VAL A 112 -3.55 27.10 2.85
CA VAL A 112 -4.55 27.73 3.73
C VAL A 112 -4.06 27.80 5.18
N ILE A 113 -3.54 26.70 5.73
CA ILE A 113 -2.99 26.68 7.10
C ILE A 113 -1.82 27.65 7.24
N LYS A 114 -0.93 27.71 6.26
CA LYS A 114 0.21 28.65 6.24
C LYS A 114 -0.27 30.10 6.20
N ALA A 115 -1.20 30.43 5.31
CA ALA A 115 -1.76 31.77 5.21
C ALA A 115 -2.45 32.21 6.52
N ILE A 116 -3.22 31.31 7.16
CA ILE A 116 -3.85 31.58 8.47
C ILE A 116 -2.79 31.87 9.53
N LYS A 117 -1.72 31.07 9.61
CA LYS A 117 -0.60 31.30 10.55
C LYS A 117 0.12 32.62 10.30
N GLU A 118 0.22 33.03 9.04
CA GLU A 118 0.83 34.31 8.61
C GLU A 118 -0.14 35.50 8.72
N GLY A 119 -1.38 35.30 9.20
CA GLY A 119 -2.39 36.37 9.33
C GLY A 119 -2.97 36.86 8.00
N LYS A 120 -2.79 36.09 6.92
CA LYS A 120 -3.33 36.40 5.59
C LYS A 120 -4.76 35.90 5.47
N THR A 121 -5.60 36.69 4.80
CA THR A 121 -7.01 36.35 4.51
C THR A 121 -7.21 35.72 3.13
N ASN A 122 -6.13 35.64 2.34
CA ASN A 122 -6.13 35.10 0.98
C ASN A 122 -5.04 34.04 0.78
N VAL A 123 -5.31 33.08 -0.11
CA VAL A 123 -4.42 31.97 -0.46
C VAL A 123 -4.35 31.89 -1.98
N ASP A 124 -3.15 31.97 -2.54
CA ASP A 124 -2.93 31.68 -3.95
C ASP A 124 -2.68 30.18 -4.13
N LEU A 125 -3.62 29.50 -4.76
CA LEU A 125 -3.55 28.07 -5.03
C LEU A 125 -2.74 27.74 -6.29
N ASN A 126 -2.36 28.75 -7.08
CA ASN A 126 -1.55 28.60 -8.29
C ASN A 126 -0.06 28.95 -8.05
N ALA A 127 0.27 29.49 -6.89
CA ALA A 127 1.66 29.76 -6.53
C ALA A 127 2.43 28.42 -6.43
N PRO A 128 3.64 28.32 -7.02
CA PRO A 128 4.44 27.12 -6.94
C PRO A 128 4.73 26.80 -5.47
N THR A 129 4.27 25.64 -5.01
CA THR A 129 4.62 25.14 -3.68
C THR A 129 6.09 24.78 -3.68
N THR A 130 6.94 25.54 -3.01
CA THR A 130 8.26 25.03 -2.65
C THR A 130 8.05 23.80 -1.76
N PRO A 131 8.67 22.65 -2.06
CA PRO A 131 8.62 21.51 -1.16
C PRO A 131 9.34 21.92 0.12
N ASP A 132 8.57 22.16 1.17
CA ASP A 132 9.12 22.45 2.49
C ASP A 132 9.72 21.14 3.05
N ASN A 133 11.04 20.99 2.89
CA ASN A 133 11.83 20.01 3.61
C ASN A 133 11.87 20.43 5.08
N THR A 134 10.84 20.12 5.85
CA THR A 134 10.95 20.02 7.31
C THR A 134 11.26 18.56 7.67
N PRO A 135 12.50 18.22 8.10
CA PRO A 135 12.87 16.86 8.48
C PRO A 135 12.42 16.55 9.90
N GLY A 136 11.70 15.44 10.08
CA GLY A 136 11.28 14.96 11.40
C GLY A 136 11.03 13.46 11.38
N GLY A 137 12.10 12.68 11.16
CA GLY A 137 12.07 11.22 11.17
C GLY A 137 13.42 10.66 10.72
N SER A 138 14.34 10.49 11.68
CA SER A 138 15.70 10.01 11.45
C SER A 138 15.72 8.57 10.93
N THR A 139 16.36 8.33 9.79
CA THR A 139 17.02 7.05 9.47
C THR A 139 18.22 7.33 8.56
N PRO A 140 19.42 6.79 8.86
CA PRO A 140 20.63 7.10 8.13
C PRO A 140 20.77 6.18 6.90
N GLY A 141 21.02 6.76 5.72
CA GLY A 141 21.29 6.01 4.50
C GLY A 141 22.28 6.79 3.63
N GLY A 142 23.52 6.30 3.59
CA GLY A 142 24.68 6.95 3.02
C GLY A 142 24.59 7.23 1.52
N SER A 143 25.29 8.30 1.15
CA SER A 143 25.64 8.67 -0.22
C SER A 143 26.73 7.77 -0.76
N ASN A 144 26.62 7.31 -2.01
CA ASN A 144 27.77 7.36 -2.92
C ASN A 144 27.36 7.37 -4.40
N THR A 145 28.17 8.11 -5.13
CA THR A 145 28.09 8.66 -6.49
C THR A 145 28.55 7.73 -7.63
N GLY A 146 28.04 7.99 -8.83
CA GLY A 146 28.59 7.59 -10.15
C GLY A 146 27.53 7.81 -11.25
N GLN A 147 27.50 8.93 -11.98
CA GLN A 147 28.08 9.11 -13.34
C GLN A 147 27.82 7.88 -14.24
N THR A 148 27.12 7.97 -15.38
CA THR A 148 27.40 8.84 -16.53
C THR A 148 26.14 9.15 -17.37
N GLY A 149 26.05 10.37 -17.91
CA GLY A 149 25.11 10.74 -18.97
C GLY A 149 25.73 10.53 -20.34
N SER A 150 24.92 10.09 -21.30
CA SER A 150 25.24 9.99 -22.72
C SER A 150 24.46 11.07 -23.47
N GLU A 151 25.17 11.98 -24.12
CA GLU A 151 24.64 12.86 -25.17
C GLU A 151 25.47 12.64 -26.45
N GLY A 152 24.77 12.67 -27.58
CA GLY A 152 25.30 12.64 -28.95
C GLY A 152 24.21 12.17 -29.90
N GLN A 153 23.36 13.07 -30.41
CA GLN A 153 23.41 13.58 -31.81
C GLN A 153 23.56 12.43 -32.82
N GLY A 154 22.62 12.12 -33.71
CA GLY A 154 21.70 12.96 -34.48
C GLY A 154 21.98 12.69 -35.97
N SER A 155 20.97 12.36 -36.77
CA SER A 155 20.90 12.72 -38.21
C SER A 155 19.57 12.26 -38.81
N GLU A 156 18.88 13.20 -39.45
CA GLU A 156 17.78 12.97 -40.38
C GLU A 156 18.28 12.34 -41.69
N SER A 157 17.38 11.59 -42.35
CA SER A 157 17.13 11.50 -43.81
C SER A 157 16.19 10.29 -43.99
N GLY A 158 15.00 10.34 -44.59
CA GLY A 158 14.54 11.09 -45.75
C GLY A 158 14.08 10.06 -46.81
N GLY A 159 12.79 10.07 -47.18
CA GLY A 159 12.33 9.55 -48.49
C GLY A 159 11.33 8.38 -48.53
N GLY A 160 10.05 8.68 -48.82
CA GLY A 160 9.38 8.25 -50.06
C GLY A 160 8.89 6.80 -50.28
N THR A 161 7.61 6.57 -49.97
CA THR A 161 6.53 5.89 -50.76
C THR A 161 6.81 4.67 -51.68
N THR A 162 6.05 3.57 -51.50
CA THR A 162 4.95 3.04 -52.38
C THR A 162 4.77 1.50 -52.29
N GLY A 163 3.50 1.04 -52.36
CA GLY A 163 3.06 -0.28 -52.89
C GLY A 163 3.23 -1.49 -51.97
N LYS A 164 2.19 -2.05 -51.33
CA LYS A 164 1.12 -2.95 -51.83
C LYS A 164 1.59 -4.42 -51.98
N ASP A 165 0.85 -5.32 -51.30
CA ASP A 165 0.56 -6.75 -51.53
C ASP A 165 0.41 -7.42 -50.14
N ASP A 166 -0.80 -7.62 -49.59
CA ASP A 166 -1.78 -8.70 -49.79
C ASP A 166 -1.28 -10.13 -49.47
N THR A 167 -2.20 -10.97 -48.94
CA THR A 167 -2.06 -12.38 -48.45
C THR A 167 -1.44 -12.53 -47.04
N GLY A 168 -2.02 -13.17 -46.02
CA GLY A 168 -3.03 -14.23 -45.94
C GLY A 168 -2.48 -15.35 -45.04
N ASP A 169 -3.34 -15.92 -44.18
CA ASP A 169 -3.14 -17.11 -43.30
C ASP A 169 -2.10 -16.98 -42.15
N GLY A 170 -2.35 -17.40 -40.91
CA GLY A 170 -3.23 -18.46 -40.45
C GLY A 170 -2.38 -19.66 -40.00
N LEU A 171 -2.53 -20.04 -38.72
CA LEU A 171 -2.34 -21.37 -38.11
C LEU A 171 -1.33 -21.46 -36.94
N GLU A 172 -1.87 -22.10 -35.89
CA GLU A 172 -1.33 -22.65 -34.64
C GLU A 172 -0.83 -21.71 -33.54
#